data_AF-A0A519MIV2-F1
#
_entry.id   AF-A0A519MIV2-F1
#
_cell.length_a   1.000
_cell.length_b   1.000
_cell.length_c   1.000
_cell.angle_alpha   90.00
_cell.angle_beta   90.00
_cell.angle_gamma   90.00
#
_symmetry.space_group_name_H-M   'P 1'
#
loop_
_entity.id
_entity.type
_entity.pdbx_description
1 polymer ?
#
loop_
_entity_poly.entity_id
_entity_poly.type
_entity_poly.pdbx_seq_one_letter_code
_entity_poly.pdbx_strand_id
1 'polypeptide(L)'
;MATTPVFQAEQLTFADCRVTSFQLGHAGTPLPSAEDVAGFSYTFTSEQGVDFDNAIIRIALHVAIEAKRSDEALPNELVGEIRTETFFQVTGMDTLLTQKPDGSTALPELVGATALGLAFSTTRGMLLMLSAGSVLNQAFLPVINPLQLLRSSQADQTQAAAQ
;
A
#
# COMPACT_ATOMS: atom_id res chain seq x y z
N MET A 1 -33.88 -13.48 -13.82
CA MET A 1 -32.42 -13.36 -13.85
C MET A 1 -32.00 -12.63 -12.58
N ALA A 2 -31.35 -13.30 -11.64
CA ALA A 2 -30.86 -12.63 -10.42
C ALA A 2 -29.64 -11.80 -10.81
N THR A 3 -29.71 -10.49 -10.62
CA THR A 3 -28.60 -9.57 -10.81
C THR A 3 -27.52 -9.88 -9.80
N THR A 4 -26.32 -10.25 -10.26
CA THR A 4 -25.13 -10.35 -9.40
C THR A 4 -24.96 -9.03 -8.67
N PRO A 5 -24.88 -9.02 -7.33
CA PRO A 5 -24.68 -7.79 -6.58
C PRO A 5 -23.39 -7.11 -7.06
N VAL A 6 -23.53 -5.83 -7.44
CA VAL A 6 -22.41 -5.01 -7.91
C VAL A 6 -21.87 -4.25 -6.72
N PHE A 7 -20.57 -4.40 -6.45
CA PHE A 7 -19.87 -3.63 -5.43
C PHE A 7 -20.01 -2.12 -5.69
N GLN A 8 -20.35 -1.38 -4.63
CA GLN A 8 -20.37 0.08 -4.61
C GLN A 8 -19.32 0.59 -3.62
N ALA A 9 -18.60 1.66 -3.96
CA ALA A 9 -17.49 2.15 -3.16
C ALA A 9 -17.92 2.56 -1.74
N GLU A 10 -19.16 3.00 -1.59
CA GLU A 10 -19.84 3.38 -0.35
C GLU A 10 -19.97 2.21 0.64
N GLN A 11 -19.84 0.97 0.17
CA GLN A 11 -19.82 -0.20 1.03
C GLN A 11 -18.49 -0.36 1.79
N LEU A 12 -17.45 0.40 1.44
CA LEU A 12 -16.23 0.51 2.24
C LEU A 12 -16.24 1.80 3.06
N THR A 13 -16.19 1.64 4.38
CA THR A 13 -16.04 2.75 5.31
C THR A 13 -14.67 2.71 5.95
N PHE A 14 -13.93 3.82 5.89
CA PHE A 14 -12.66 3.96 6.61
C PHE A 14 -12.90 3.82 8.12
N ALA A 15 -12.20 2.88 8.75
CA ALA A 15 -12.33 2.64 10.19
C ALA A 15 -11.15 3.23 10.97
N ASP A 16 -9.92 2.91 10.56
CA ASP A 16 -8.69 3.35 11.24
C ASP A 16 -7.50 3.31 10.28
N CYS A 17 -6.47 4.11 10.55
CA CYS A 17 -5.17 3.99 9.89
C CYS A 17 -4.05 4.30 10.88
N ARG A 18 -3.06 3.41 10.92
CA ARG A 18 -1.94 3.47 11.85
C ARG A 18 -0.64 3.49 11.09
N VAL A 19 0.27 4.38 11.48
CA VAL A 19 1.68 4.29 11.09
C VAL A 19 2.35 3.34 12.07
N THR A 20 2.75 2.16 11.60
CA THR A 20 3.41 1.15 12.43
C THR A 20 4.91 1.38 12.49
N SER A 21 5.49 2.01 11.47
CA SER A 21 6.89 2.44 11.46
C SER A 21 7.07 3.63 10.53
N PHE A 22 7.89 4.59 10.93
CA PHE A 22 8.43 5.62 10.06
C PHE A 22 9.91 5.79 10.39
N GLN A 23 10.77 5.75 9.37
CA GLN A 23 12.21 5.87 9.51
C GLN A 23 12.73 6.85 8.49
N LEU A 24 13.62 7.74 8.95
CA LEU A 24 14.36 8.67 8.12
C LEU A 24 15.82 8.24 8.14
N GLY A 25 16.34 7.83 6.98
CA GLY A 25 17.68 7.29 6.81
C GLY A 25 17.88 5.92 7.46
N HIS A 26 19.15 5.54 7.55
CA HIS A 26 19.60 4.31 8.20
C HIS A 26 20.63 4.65 9.27
N ALA A 27 20.70 3.83 10.32
CA ALA A 27 21.64 4.01 11.41
C ALA A 27 23.09 4.00 10.89
N GLY A 28 23.84 5.08 11.16
CA GLY A 28 25.25 5.18 10.78
C GLY A 28 25.51 5.73 9.37
N THR A 29 24.46 6.03 8.59
CA THR A 29 24.60 6.68 7.28
C THR A 29 24.04 8.11 7.33
N PRO A 30 24.85 9.14 7.06
CA PRO A 30 24.35 10.51 6.98
C PRO A 30 23.43 10.66 5.77
N LEU A 31 22.28 11.31 5.98
CA LEU A 31 21.36 11.62 4.89
C LEU A 31 22.03 12.51 3.83
N PRO A 32 21.67 12.35 2.54
CA PRO A 32 22.09 13.29 1.51
C PRO A 32 21.66 14.72 1.84
N SER A 33 22.50 15.69 1.46
CA SER A 33 22.05 17.07 1.30
C SER A 33 21.02 17.16 0.17
N ALA A 34 20.05 18.07 0.28
CA ALA A 34 18.99 18.22 -0.73
C ALA A 34 19.53 18.56 -2.14
N GLU A 35 20.68 19.21 -2.22
CA GLU A 35 21.38 19.53 -3.48
C GLU A 35 21.97 18.30 -4.20
N ASP A 36 22.23 17.22 -3.46
CA ASP A 36 22.82 15.98 -3.98
C ASP A 36 21.75 14.98 -4.45
N VAL A 37 20.47 15.33 -4.36
CA VAL A 37 19.33 14.47 -4.70
C VAL A 37 18.73 14.92 -6.03
N ALA A 38 18.87 14.10 -7.07
CA ALA A 38 18.25 14.33 -8.38
C ALA A 38 16.80 13.84 -8.46
N GLY A 39 16.39 12.96 -7.53
CA GLY A 39 15.02 12.47 -7.45
C GLY A 39 14.87 11.30 -6.50
N PHE A 40 13.72 10.63 -6.56
CA PHE A 40 13.39 9.51 -5.68
C PHE A 40 12.90 8.30 -6.48
N SER A 41 13.25 7.11 -5.99
CA SER A 41 12.62 5.84 -6.36
C SER A 41 11.87 5.25 -5.17
N TYR A 42 10.83 4.49 -5.48
CA TYR A 42 9.93 3.92 -4.48
C TYR A 42 9.77 2.43 -4.72
N THR A 43 9.90 1.66 -3.65
CA THR A 43 9.54 0.25 -3.63
C THR A 43 8.32 0.08 -2.75
N PHE A 44 7.30 -0.57 -3.28
CA PHE A 44 6.01 -0.78 -2.60
C PHE A 44 5.81 -2.26 -2.33
N THR A 45 5.44 -2.58 -1.10
CA THR A 45 4.96 -3.92 -0.73
C THR A 45 3.61 -3.77 -0.06
N SER A 46 2.67 -4.62 -0.42
CA SER A 46 1.33 -4.61 0.17
C SER A 46 0.90 -6.00 0.60
N GLU A 47 0.27 -6.06 1.76
CA GLU A 47 -0.36 -7.27 2.30
C GLU A 47 -1.83 -6.95 2.59
N GLN A 48 -2.73 -7.87 2.23
CA GLN A 48 -4.15 -7.74 2.51
C GLN A 48 -4.59 -8.82 3.49
N GLY A 49 -5.33 -8.42 4.51
CA GLY A 49 -6.02 -9.31 5.45
C GLY A 49 -7.52 -9.07 5.39
N VAL A 50 -8.30 -10.12 5.55
CA VAL A 50 -9.76 -10.03 5.61
C VAL A 50 -10.24 -10.81 6.83
N ASP A 51 -10.99 -10.13 7.69
CA ASP A 51 -11.73 -10.73 8.79
C ASP A 51 -13.19 -10.78 8.34
N PHE A 52 -13.66 -11.97 7.96
CA PHE A 52 -15.02 -12.16 7.47
C PHE A 52 -16.06 -12.07 8.58
N ASP A 53 -15.71 -12.47 9.81
CA ASP A 53 -16.63 -12.48 10.96
C ASP A 53 -16.96 -11.04 11.40
N ASN A 54 -15.95 -10.16 11.37
CA ASN A 54 -16.13 -8.75 11.70
C ASN A 54 -16.36 -7.86 10.46
N ALA A 55 -16.34 -8.44 9.26
CA ALA A 55 -16.41 -7.74 7.97
C ALA A 55 -15.38 -6.60 7.83
N ILE A 56 -14.12 -6.86 8.22
CA ILE A 56 -13.02 -5.89 8.17
C ILE A 56 -12.01 -6.29 7.09
N ILE A 57 -11.56 -5.30 6.31
CA ILE A 57 -10.41 -5.43 5.42
C ILE A 57 -9.25 -4.64 6.01
N ARG A 58 -8.11 -5.31 6.19
CA ARG A 58 -6.82 -4.69 6.53
C ARG A 58 -5.97 -4.60 5.28
N ILE A 59 -5.42 -3.41 5.02
CA ILE A 59 -4.36 -3.19 4.05
C ILE A 59 -3.11 -2.74 4.79
N ALA A 60 -2.07 -3.57 4.78
CA ALA A 60 -0.75 -3.18 5.26
C ALA A 60 0.10 -2.74 4.06
N LEU A 61 0.71 -1.57 4.16
CA LEU A 61 1.58 -1.01 3.14
C LEU A 61 2.96 -0.76 3.72
N HIS A 62 3.98 -1.13 2.95
CA HIS A 62 5.36 -0.75 3.18
C HIS A 62 5.84 0.02 1.96
N VAL A 63 6.40 1.21 2.21
CA VAL A 63 7.03 2.04 1.18
C VAL A 63 8.45 2.33 1.59
N ALA A 64 9.40 1.84 0.80
CA ALA A 64 10.81 2.19 0.91
C ALA A 64 11.16 3.26 -0.12
N ILE A 65 11.91 4.28 0.30
CA ILE A 65 12.23 5.46 -0.49
C ILE A 65 13.73 5.56 -0.64
N GLU A 66 14.19 5.52 -1.88
CA GLU A 66 15.59 5.70 -2.22
C GLU A 66 15.80 7.06 -2.91
N ALA A 67 16.85 7.77 -2.51
CA ALA A 67 17.30 8.98 -3.18
C ALA A 67 18.22 8.60 -4.34
N LYS A 68 17.90 9.13 -5.51
CA LYS A 68 18.79 9.09 -6.67
C LYS A 68 19.79 10.24 -6.55
N ARG A 69 21.08 9.92 -6.58
CA ARG A 69 22.15 10.92 -6.45
C ARG A 69 22.28 11.74 -7.74
N SER A 70 22.64 13.01 -7.61
CA SER A 70 22.94 13.90 -8.74
C SER A 70 24.19 13.44 -9.50
N ASP A 71 25.14 12.81 -8.81
CA ASP A 71 26.27 12.10 -9.42
C ASP A 71 25.86 10.63 -9.67
N GLU A 72 25.71 10.25 -10.95
CA GLU A 72 25.35 8.90 -11.37
C GLU A 72 26.39 7.83 -10.96
N ALA A 73 27.62 8.23 -10.62
CA ALA A 73 28.64 7.32 -10.12
C ALA A 73 28.39 6.86 -8.67
N LEU A 74 27.55 7.57 -7.92
CA LEU A 74 27.18 7.21 -6.55
C LEU A 74 25.94 6.32 -6.54
N PRO A 75 25.88 5.31 -5.65
CA PRO A 75 24.71 4.44 -5.55
C PRO A 75 23.50 5.22 -5.02
N ASN A 76 22.30 4.78 -5.42
CA ASN A 76 21.08 5.20 -4.75
C ASN A 76 21.12 4.81 -3.27
N GLU A 77 20.49 5.62 -2.45
CA GLU A 77 20.57 5.48 -1.00
C GLU A 77 19.18 5.41 -0.38
N LEU A 78 18.93 4.43 0.49
CA LEU A 78 17.69 4.35 1.25
C LEU A 78 17.62 5.52 2.25
N VAL A 79 16.73 6.46 1.97
CA VAL A 79 16.58 7.70 2.75
C VAL A 79 15.35 7.69 3.65
N GLY A 80 14.49 6.69 3.52
CA GLY A 80 13.50 6.40 4.54
C GLY A 80 12.50 5.32 4.16
N GLU A 81 11.68 4.98 5.14
CA GLU A 81 10.63 3.97 5.02
C GLU A 81 9.40 4.39 5.81
N ILE A 82 8.23 4.05 5.30
CA ILE A 82 6.97 4.13 6.04
C ILE A 82 6.23 2.80 5.96
N ARG A 83 5.73 2.32 7.10
CA ARG A 83 4.82 1.19 7.20
C ARG A 83 3.50 1.66 7.79
N THR A 84 2.40 1.33 7.14
CA THR A 84 1.05 1.67 7.57
C THR A 84 0.15 0.46 7.57
N GLU A 85 -0.84 0.46 8.45
CA GLU A 85 -1.98 -0.46 8.41
C GLU A 85 -3.26 0.35 8.35
N THR A 86 -4.07 0.12 7.32
CA THR A 86 -5.37 0.78 7.13
C THR A 86 -6.48 -0.25 7.23
N PHE A 87 -7.52 0.07 7.98
CA PHE A 87 -8.66 -0.80 8.24
C PHE A 87 -9.93 -0.20 7.64
N PHE A 88 -10.69 -1.02 6.93
CA PHE A 88 -11.97 -0.66 6.35
C PHE A 88 -13.06 -1.59 6.86
N GLN A 89 -14.17 -1.03 7.31
CA GLN A 89 -15.40 -1.78 7.55
C GLN A 89 -16.14 -1.98 6.23
N VAL A 90 -16.57 -3.20 5.97
CA VAL A 90 -17.35 -3.57 4.78
C VAL A 90 -18.82 -3.73 5.17
N THR A 91 -19.69 -3.00 4.48
CA THR A 91 -21.15 -3.16 4.63
C THR A 91 -21.67 -4.20 3.63
N GLY A 92 -22.34 -5.23 4.14
CA GLY A 92 -22.92 -6.29 3.32
C GLY A 92 -21.89 -7.27 2.76
N MET A 93 -20.83 -7.59 3.53
CA MET A 93 -19.78 -8.55 3.17
C MET A 93 -20.35 -9.84 2.56
N ASP A 94 -21.32 -10.47 3.24
CA ASP A 94 -21.93 -11.74 2.81
C ASP A 94 -22.50 -11.71 1.39
N THR A 95 -22.99 -10.55 0.95
CA THR A 95 -23.56 -10.35 -0.38
C THR A 95 -22.50 -10.08 -1.45
N LEU A 96 -21.32 -9.63 -1.05
CA LEU A 96 -20.19 -9.36 -1.95
C LEU A 96 -19.35 -10.60 -2.19
N LEU A 97 -19.40 -11.57 -1.27
CA LEU A 97 -18.67 -12.81 -1.36
C LEU A 97 -19.04 -13.60 -2.62
N THR A 98 -18.02 -13.95 -3.39
CA THR A 98 -18.16 -14.80 -4.58
C THR A 98 -17.68 -16.20 -4.27
N GLN A 99 -18.46 -17.21 -4.67
CA GLN A 99 -18.00 -18.59 -4.66
C GLN A 99 -17.08 -18.83 -5.85
N LYS A 100 -15.90 -19.37 -5.58
CA LYS A 100 -14.97 -19.86 -6.59
C LYS A 100 -15.33 -21.29 -7.01
N PRO A 101 -14.87 -21.74 -8.19
CA PRO A 101 -15.13 -23.10 -8.69
C PRO A 101 -14.65 -24.22 -7.76
N ASP A 102 -13.66 -23.93 -6.91
CA ASP A 102 -13.10 -24.85 -5.91
C ASP A 102 -13.92 -24.91 -4.60
N GLY A 103 -15.06 -24.20 -4.53
CA GLY A 103 -15.92 -24.12 -3.35
C GLY A 103 -15.44 -23.12 -2.29
N SER A 104 -14.29 -22.48 -2.49
CA SER A 104 -13.80 -21.41 -1.60
C SER A 104 -14.57 -20.12 -1.83
N THR A 105 -14.57 -19.26 -0.82
CA THR A 105 -15.23 -17.94 -0.89
C THR A 105 -14.17 -16.86 -1.01
N ALA A 106 -14.39 -15.89 -1.89
CA ALA A 106 -13.46 -14.79 -2.11
C ALA A 106 -14.17 -13.45 -2.26
N LEU A 107 -13.51 -12.40 -1.79
CA LEU A 107 -13.89 -11.03 -2.10
C LEU A 107 -13.61 -10.71 -3.58
N PRO A 108 -14.50 -9.93 -4.23
CA PRO A 108 -14.26 -9.45 -5.58
C PRO A 108 -12.98 -8.61 -5.64
N GLU A 109 -12.21 -8.75 -6.73
CA GLU A 109 -10.96 -8.02 -6.96
C GLU A 109 -11.14 -6.49 -6.80
N LEU A 110 -12.28 -5.97 -7.26
CA LEU A 110 -12.60 -4.55 -7.18
C LEU A 110 -12.65 -4.04 -5.74
N VAL A 111 -13.16 -4.84 -4.79
CA VAL A 111 -13.21 -4.46 -3.36
C VAL A 111 -11.78 -4.29 -2.83
N GLY A 112 -10.91 -5.27 -3.09
CA GLY A 112 -9.52 -5.23 -2.68
C GLY A 112 -8.75 -4.08 -3.32
N ALA A 113 -8.98 -3.83 -4.62
CA ALA A 113 -8.34 -2.74 -5.34
C ALA A 113 -8.79 -1.36 -4.83
N THR A 114 -10.07 -1.19 -4.54
CA THR A 114 -10.58 0.07 -3.94
C THR A 114 -9.98 0.30 -2.55
N ALA A 115 -9.98 -0.71 -1.68
CA ALA A 115 -9.37 -0.62 -0.35
C ALA A 115 -7.88 -0.28 -0.43
N LEU A 116 -7.13 -0.95 -1.33
CA LEU A 116 -5.71 -0.69 -1.56
C LEU A 116 -5.45 0.73 -2.07
N GLY A 117 -6.25 1.23 -3.01
CA GLY A 117 -6.13 2.59 -3.54
C GLY A 117 -6.36 3.67 -2.47
N LEU A 118 -7.33 3.44 -1.59
CA LEU A 118 -7.62 4.31 -0.45
C LEU A 118 -6.49 4.27 0.60
N ALA A 119 -6.00 3.08 0.95
CA ALA A 119 -4.88 2.91 1.87
C ALA A 119 -3.60 3.58 1.34
N PHE A 120 -3.33 3.44 0.04
CA PHE A 120 -2.18 4.08 -0.60
C PHE A 120 -2.29 5.61 -0.56
N SER A 121 -3.48 6.15 -0.87
CA SER A 121 -3.73 7.60 -0.81
C SER A 121 -3.58 8.14 0.60
N THR A 122 -4.02 7.38 1.61
CA THR A 122 -3.86 7.72 3.03
C THR A 122 -2.38 7.70 3.44
N THR A 123 -1.64 6.66 3.05
CA THR A 123 -0.20 6.53 3.30
C THR A 123 0.59 7.67 2.66
N ARG A 124 0.22 8.09 1.45
CA ARG A 124 0.79 9.28 0.79
C ARG A 124 0.62 10.55 1.62
N GLY A 125 -0.57 10.77 2.19
CA GLY A 125 -0.83 11.91 3.07
C GLY A 125 -0.01 11.84 4.37
N MET A 126 0.07 10.66 4.98
CA MET A 126 0.88 10.44 6.19
C MET A 126 2.36 10.66 5.94
N LEU A 127 2.89 10.14 4.82
CA LEU A 127 4.29 10.34 4.45
C LEU A 127 4.61 11.84 4.33
N LEU A 128 3.78 12.61 3.64
CA LEU A 128 3.99 14.06 3.47
C LEU A 128 4.00 14.80 4.82
N MET A 129 3.11 14.42 5.73
CA MET A 129 3.03 15.03 7.07
C MET A 129 4.24 14.68 7.93
N LEU A 130 4.66 13.41 7.92
CA LEU A 130 5.78 12.92 8.74
C LEU A 130 7.15 13.33 8.18
N SER A 131 7.26 13.52 6.86
CA SER A 131 8.49 13.95 6.21
C SER A 131 8.71 15.46 6.23
N ALA A 132 7.75 16.24 6.75
CA ALA A 132 7.85 17.69 6.83
C ALA A 132 9.14 18.14 7.53
N GLY A 133 9.90 19.02 6.86
CA GLY A 133 11.18 19.52 7.38
C GLY A 133 12.39 18.60 7.16
N SER A 134 12.23 17.48 6.44
CA SER A 134 13.31 16.55 6.07
C SER A 134 13.58 16.54 4.55
N VAL A 135 14.64 15.84 4.12
CA VAL A 135 14.92 15.58 2.70
C VAL A 135 13.78 14.83 1.99
N LEU A 136 13.00 14.04 2.73
CA LEU A 136 11.83 13.33 2.22
C LEU A 136 10.61 14.21 1.98
N ASN A 137 10.64 15.51 2.36
CA ASN A 137 9.53 16.42 2.09
C ASN A 137 9.30 16.63 0.58
N GLN A 138 10.28 16.29 -0.25
CA GLN A 138 10.20 16.33 -1.71
C GLN A 138 9.86 14.95 -2.32
N ALA A 139 9.80 13.90 -1.50
CA ALA A 139 9.50 12.53 -1.93
C ALA A 139 7.99 12.30 -2.01
N PHE A 140 7.39 12.72 -3.12
CA PHE A 140 5.96 12.51 -3.38
C PHE A 140 5.68 11.10 -3.94
N LEU A 141 4.82 10.33 -3.25
CA LEU A 141 4.38 9.04 -3.79
C LEU A 141 3.60 9.25 -5.10
N PRO A 142 3.92 8.48 -6.16
CA PRO A 142 3.28 8.59 -7.45
C PRO A 142 1.82 8.15 -7.38
N VAL A 143 1.01 8.58 -8.36
CA VAL A 143 -0.32 8.00 -8.57
C VAL A 143 -0.15 6.60 -9.14
N ILE A 144 -0.75 5.61 -8.47
CA ILE A 144 -0.69 4.20 -8.89
C ILE A 144 -2.06 3.71 -9.37
N ASN A 145 -2.06 2.66 -10.20
CA ASN A 145 -3.28 1.90 -10.50
C ASN A 145 -3.44 0.78 -9.46
N PRO A 146 -4.45 0.81 -8.59
CA PRO A 146 -4.59 -0.17 -7.51
C PRO A 146 -4.82 -1.60 -8.00
N LEU A 147 -5.47 -1.80 -9.16
CA LEU A 147 -5.65 -3.13 -9.75
C LEU A 147 -4.31 -3.73 -10.19
N GLN A 148 -3.42 -2.90 -10.76
CA GLN A 148 -2.09 -3.37 -11.14
C GLN A 148 -1.27 -3.75 -9.90
N LEU A 149 -1.29 -2.91 -8.86
CA LEU A 149 -0.57 -3.19 -7.61
C LEU A 149 -1.07 -4.47 -6.91
N LEU A 150 -2.40 -4.68 -6.89
CA LEU A 150 -3.02 -5.86 -6.30
C LEU A 150 -2.57 -7.14 -7.04
N ARG A 151 -2.56 -7.12 -8.38
CA ARG A 151 -2.13 -8.25 -9.20
C ARG A 151 -0.64 -8.56 -9.06
N SER A 152 0.21 -7.53 -9.01
CA SER A 152 1.65 -7.70 -8.77
C SER A 152 1.90 -8.34 -7.41
N SER A 153 1.16 -7.92 -6.38
CA SER A 153 1.29 -8.48 -5.02
C SER A 153 0.86 -9.96 -4.94
N GLN A 154 -0.10 -10.39 -5.76
CA GLN A 154 -0.54 -11.79 -5.85
C GLN A 154 0.45 -12.68 -6.65
N ALA A 155 1.10 -12.13 -7.67
CA ALA A 155 2.09 -12.85 -8.47
C ALA A 155 3.31 -13.28 -7.64
N ASP A 156 3.76 -12.40 -6.72
CA ASP A 156 4.90 -12.69 -5.84
C ASP A 156 4.56 -13.75 -4.77
N GLN A 157 3.31 -13.80 -4.29
CA GLN A 157 2.86 -14.82 -3.32
C GLN A 157 2.73 -16.23 -3.93
N THR A 158 2.43 -16.32 -5.23
CA THR A 158 2.24 -17.62 -5.92
C THR A 158 3.59 -18.34 -6.15
N GLN A 159 4.70 -17.60 -6.17
CA GLN A 159 6.04 -18.18 -6.28
C GLN A 159 6.62 -18.67 -4.93
N ALA A 160 6.16 -18.10 -3.80
CA ALA A 160 6.59 -18.53 -2.47
C ALA A 160 5.91 -19.83 -1.99
N ALA A 161 4.72 -20.15 -2.50
CA ALA A 161 3.97 -21.37 -2.15
C ALA A 161 4.35 -22.62 -2.97
N ALA A 162 5.29 -22.49 -3.91
CA ALA A 162 5.74 -23.56 -4.81
C ALA A 162 7.16 -24.09 -4.48
N GLN A 163 7.69 -23.75 -3.30
CA GLN A 163 8.98 -24.27 -2.79
C GLN A 163 8.77 -25.17 -1.58
#